data_AF-A0ABD7SAS2-F1
#
_entry.id   AF-A0ABD7SAS2-F1
#
_cell.length_a   1.000
_cell.length_b   1.000
_cell.length_c   1.000
_cell.angle_alpha   90.00
_cell.angle_beta   90.00
_cell.angle_gamma   90.00
#
_symmetry.space_group_name_H-M   'P 1'
#
loop_
_entity.id
_entity.type
_entity.pdbx_description
1 polymer ?
#
loop_
_entity_poly.entity_id
_entity_poly.type
_entity_poly.pdbx_seq_one_letter_code
_entity_poly.pdbx_strand_id
1 'polypeptide(L)'
;MVFAALALVAGAGASAQCLPEFKNGWIRIPPPGGMGMAAGFGQFHNGCPQPLKITAAKSSVFADVSLHETTQTNGVSRMRAVPELALPAGKSVPLAPGGLHLMLMDATAPLQEGAQVPVSFTLQDGREIKATLEARKRAPGS
;
A
#
# COMPACT_ATOMS: atom_id res chain seq x y z
N MET A 1 -36.21 5.54 52.62
CA MET A 1 -35.38 6.15 51.58
C MET A 1 -34.39 5.11 51.07
N VAL A 2 -34.56 4.58 49.85
CA VAL A 2 -33.44 4.03 49.05
C VAL A 2 -33.84 4.19 47.58
N PHE A 3 -33.22 5.14 46.88
CA PHE A 3 -33.29 5.24 45.42
C PHE A 3 -32.15 4.39 44.85
N ALA A 4 -32.48 3.32 44.14
CA ALA A 4 -31.51 2.55 43.36
C ALA A 4 -31.34 3.21 41.98
N ALA A 5 -30.21 3.88 41.77
CA ALA A 5 -29.84 4.47 40.49
C ALA A 5 -29.26 3.37 39.58
N LEU A 6 -29.99 3.04 38.51
CA LEU A 6 -29.54 2.11 37.47
C LEU A 6 -28.63 2.88 36.49
N ALA A 7 -27.32 2.64 36.55
CA ALA A 7 -26.37 3.22 35.62
C ALA A 7 -26.46 2.50 34.26
N LEU A 8 -27.00 3.16 33.23
CA LEU A 8 -26.83 2.74 31.85
C LEU A 8 -25.39 3.01 31.42
N VAL A 9 -24.58 1.95 31.32
CA VAL A 9 -23.30 1.99 30.60
C VAL A 9 -23.62 1.95 29.11
N ALA A 10 -23.63 3.11 28.46
CA ALA A 10 -23.68 3.20 27.01
C ALA A 10 -22.34 2.70 26.45
N GLY A 11 -22.32 1.45 25.97
CA GLY A 11 -21.20 0.90 25.23
C GLY A 11 -21.00 1.72 23.95
N ALA A 12 -19.96 2.55 23.92
CA ALA A 12 -19.46 3.14 22.70
C ALA A 12 -18.96 2.00 21.80
N GLY A 13 -19.81 1.52 20.91
CA GLY A 13 -19.39 0.70 19.80
C GLY A 13 -18.38 1.51 19.01
N ALA A 14 -17.10 1.14 19.08
CA ALA A 14 -16.10 1.60 18.15
C ALA A 14 -16.57 1.13 16.77
N SER A 15 -17.27 1.99 16.03
CA SER A 15 -17.60 1.75 14.63
C SER A 15 -16.27 1.47 13.96
N ALA A 16 -16.03 0.22 13.55
CA ALA A 16 -14.85 -0.12 12.77
C ALA A 16 -14.92 0.75 11.51
N GLN A 17 -14.17 1.85 11.51
CA GLN A 17 -14.18 2.79 10.41
C GLN A 17 -13.68 2.03 9.20
N CYS A 18 -14.48 1.99 8.14
CA CYS A 18 -14.14 1.23 6.95
C CYS A 18 -12.75 1.61 6.44
N LEU A 19 -11.93 0.59 6.16
CA LEU A 19 -10.59 0.71 5.60
C LEU A 19 -10.54 -0.02 4.26
N PRO A 20 -9.80 0.51 3.28
CA PRO A 20 -9.57 -0.18 2.03
C PRO A 20 -8.57 -1.33 2.25
N GLU A 21 -8.70 -2.36 1.42
CA GLU A 21 -7.85 -3.55 1.49
C GLU A 21 -6.75 -3.47 0.43
N PHE A 22 -5.57 -4.02 0.74
CA PHE A 22 -4.50 -4.23 -0.24
C PHE A 22 -4.29 -5.73 -0.46
N LYS A 23 -4.37 -6.19 -1.71
CA LYS A 23 -4.33 -7.61 -2.07
C LYS A 23 -3.23 -7.89 -3.09
N ASN A 24 -2.79 -9.15 -3.11
CA ASN A 24 -1.85 -9.70 -4.09
C ASN A 24 -0.54 -8.89 -4.16
N GLY A 25 -0.06 -8.43 -3.00
CA GLY A 25 1.16 -7.64 -2.88
C GLY A 25 2.39 -8.45 -3.21
N TRP A 26 3.23 -7.95 -4.11
CA TRP A 26 4.54 -8.54 -4.39
C TRP A 26 5.56 -7.47 -4.79
N ILE A 27 6.84 -7.77 -4.60
CA ILE A 27 7.96 -6.91 -4.98
C ILE A 27 8.75 -7.63 -6.07
N ARG A 28 9.05 -6.92 -7.16
CA ARG A 28 9.97 -7.41 -8.18
C ARG A 28 11.41 -7.20 -7.72
N ILE A 29 12.14 -8.30 -7.56
CA ILE A 29 13.57 -8.30 -7.26
C ILE A 29 14.32 -7.80 -8.50
N PRO A 30 15.15 -6.75 -8.39
CA PRO A 30 15.97 -6.28 -9.49
C PRO A 30 17.04 -7.31 -9.87
N PRO A 31 17.55 -7.29 -11.10
CA PRO A 31 18.76 -8.03 -11.45
C PRO A 31 19.95 -7.67 -10.54
N PRO A 32 20.97 -8.56 -10.42
CA PRO A 32 22.19 -8.26 -9.69
C PRO A 32 22.78 -6.91 -10.12
N GLY A 33 23.11 -6.04 -9.16
CA GLY A 33 23.54 -4.66 -9.42
C GLY A 33 22.44 -3.61 -9.32
N GLY A 34 21.17 -4.00 -9.10
CA GLY A 34 20.11 -3.08 -8.69
C GLY A 34 20.44 -2.48 -7.33
N MET A 35 20.84 -1.21 -7.30
CA MET A 35 21.33 -0.43 -6.15
C MET A 35 20.28 -0.30 -5.02
N GLY A 36 19.86 -1.40 -4.40
CA GLY A 36 18.82 -1.39 -3.35
C GLY A 36 17.42 -0.98 -3.82
N MET A 37 17.20 -0.85 -5.14
CA MET A 37 15.94 -0.40 -5.73
C MET A 37 15.04 -1.57 -6.13
N ALA A 38 13.76 -1.51 -5.80
CA ALA A 38 12.77 -2.49 -6.22
C ALA A 38 11.44 -1.83 -6.55
N ALA A 39 10.59 -2.55 -7.30
CA ALA A 39 9.24 -2.11 -7.62
C ALA A 39 8.20 -3.00 -6.95
N GLY A 40 7.23 -2.41 -6.26
CA GLY A 40 6.14 -3.10 -5.58
C GLY A 40 4.82 -2.96 -6.32
N PHE A 41 4.05 -4.04 -6.32
CA PHE A 41 2.82 -4.19 -7.09
C PHE A 41 1.73 -4.86 -6.23
N GLY A 42 0.48 -4.75 -6.67
CA GLY A 42 -0.67 -5.33 -5.98
C GLY A 42 -1.96 -4.62 -6.40
N GLN A 43 -2.96 -4.63 -5.54
CA GLN A 43 -4.22 -3.97 -5.82
C GLN A 43 -4.87 -3.44 -4.55
N PHE A 44 -5.25 -2.16 -4.57
CA PHE A 44 -6.16 -1.62 -3.56
C PHE A 44 -7.60 -1.91 -3.93
N HIS A 45 -8.43 -2.23 -2.95
CA HIS A 45 -9.89 -2.28 -3.06
C HIS A 45 -10.50 -1.39 -1.98
N ASN A 46 -11.12 -0.28 -2.38
CA ASN A 46 -11.86 0.57 -1.46
C ASN A 46 -13.32 0.10 -1.38
N GLY A 47 -13.61 -0.78 -0.43
CA GLY A 47 -14.97 -1.22 -0.12
C GLY A 47 -15.80 -0.18 0.64
N CYS A 48 -15.23 0.98 0.96
CA CYS A 48 -15.89 2.00 1.76
C CYS A 48 -16.86 2.84 0.93
N PRO A 49 -17.91 3.40 1.56
CA PRO A 49 -18.88 4.26 0.88
C PRO A 49 -18.32 5.64 0.51
N GLN A 50 -17.12 5.98 1.00
CA GLN A 50 -16.46 7.27 0.80
C GLN A 50 -15.18 7.09 -0.03
N PRO A 51 -14.84 8.06 -0.90
CA PRO A 51 -13.54 8.08 -1.55
C PRO A 51 -12.45 8.32 -0.52
N LEU A 52 -11.31 7.65 -0.70
CA LEU A 52 -10.13 7.76 0.14
C LEU A 52 -8.91 8.10 -0.70
N LYS A 53 -7.81 8.47 -0.05
CA LYS A 53 -6.53 8.70 -0.71
C LYS A 53 -5.38 8.17 0.12
N ILE A 54 -4.42 7.54 -0.52
CA ILE A 54 -3.12 7.20 0.07
C ILE A 54 -2.20 8.39 -0.16
N THR A 55 -1.52 8.85 0.90
CA THR A 55 -0.63 10.01 0.86
C THR A 55 0.82 9.66 1.16
N ALA A 56 1.06 8.48 1.76
CA ALA A 56 2.41 8.00 2.01
C ALA A 56 2.46 6.47 2.06
N ALA A 57 3.66 5.93 1.87
CA ALA A 57 3.98 4.54 2.11
C ALA A 57 5.30 4.47 2.89
N LYS A 58 5.47 3.45 3.72
CA LYS A 58 6.72 3.20 4.46
C LYS A 58 6.95 1.71 4.65
N SER A 59 8.21 1.33 4.79
CA SER A 59 8.64 -0.04 5.12
C SER A 59 9.74 0.02 6.16
N SER A 60 9.88 -1.04 6.97
CA SER A 60 11.06 -1.21 7.82
C SER A 60 12.28 -1.73 7.07
N VAL A 61 12.11 -2.18 5.81
CA VAL A 61 13.17 -2.81 5.00
C VAL A 61 13.81 -1.82 4.04
N PHE A 62 13.13 -0.74 3.68
CA PHE A 62 13.56 0.27 2.71
C PHE A 62 13.55 1.65 3.36
N ALA A 63 14.56 2.48 3.05
CA ALA A 63 14.62 3.83 3.61
C ALA A 63 13.60 4.80 2.99
N ASP A 64 13.26 4.60 1.71
CA ASP A 64 12.22 5.36 1.02
C ASP A 64 11.24 4.45 0.28
N VAL A 65 9.96 4.77 0.40
CA VAL A 65 8.87 4.11 -0.32
C VAL A 65 7.94 5.18 -0.87
N SER A 66 7.86 5.27 -2.18
CA SER A 66 7.09 6.30 -2.88
C SER A 66 6.16 5.68 -3.92
N LEU A 67 5.03 6.34 -4.17
CA LEU A 67 4.10 5.92 -5.23
C LEU A 67 4.55 6.55 -6.54
N HIS A 68 4.62 5.77 -7.60
CA HIS A 68 5.07 6.20 -8.91
C HIS A 68 4.09 5.76 -9.99
N GLU A 69 3.99 6.52 -11.06
CA GLU A 69 3.28 6.17 -12.27
C GLU A 69 4.27 6.05 -13.43
N THR A 70 4.19 4.94 -14.16
CA THR A 70 4.85 4.79 -15.44
C THR A 70 3.88 5.19 -16.54
N THR A 71 4.27 6.14 -17.38
CA THR A 71 3.54 6.51 -18.59
C THR A 71 4.43 6.31 -19.80
N GLN A 72 3.85 5.96 -20.94
CA GLN A 72 4.58 5.86 -22.20
C GLN A 72 4.19 7.04 -23.08
N THR A 73 5.17 7.82 -23.51
CA THR A 73 4.96 8.94 -24.44
C THR A 73 5.90 8.75 -25.61
N ASN A 74 5.35 8.59 -26.82
CA ASN A 74 6.13 8.40 -28.05
C ASN A 74 7.14 7.24 -27.96
N GLY A 75 6.73 6.10 -27.39
CA GLY A 75 7.59 4.93 -27.19
C GLY A 75 8.60 5.06 -26.04
N VAL A 76 8.69 6.23 -25.39
CA VAL A 76 9.57 6.45 -24.23
C VAL A 76 8.77 6.27 -22.94
N SER A 77 9.19 5.30 -22.12
CA SER A 77 8.66 5.13 -20.77
C SER A 77 9.22 6.21 -19.84
N ARG A 78 8.33 6.91 -19.14
CA ARG A 78 8.65 7.89 -18.11
C ARG A 78 8.03 7.46 -16.79
N MET A 79 8.83 7.44 -15.74
CA MET A 79 8.37 7.23 -14.37
C MET A 79 8.28 8.58 -13.66
N ARG A 80 7.18 8.83 -12.96
CA ARG A 80 6.99 10.04 -12.15
C ARG A 80 6.42 9.67 -10.79
N ALA A 81 6.96 10.27 -9.73
CA ALA A 81 6.36 10.19 -8.40
C ALA A 81 4.96 10.81 -8.39
N VAL A 82 4.01 10.14 -7.73
CA VAL A 82 2.67 10.66 -7.47
C VAL A 82 2.54 10.94 -5.97
N PRO A 83 2.17 12.17 -5.56
CA PRO A 83 2.12 12.54 -4.15
C PRO A 83 0.94 11.90 -3.42
N GLU A 84 -0.11 11.53 -4.15
CA GLU A 84 -1.27 10.84 -3.62
C GLU A 84 -1.84 9.85 -4.63
N LEU A 85 -2.46 8.78 -4.13
CA LEU A 85 -3.22 7.82 -4.90
C LEU A 85 -4.69 7.88 -4.51
N ALA A 86 -5.55 8.28 -5.44
CA ALA A 86 -6.99 8.27 -5.23
C ALA A 86 -7.53 6.84 -5.20
N LEU A 87 -8.37 6.54 -4.22
CA LEU A 87 -9.10 5.29 -4.07
C LEU A 87 -10.61 5.59 -4.11
N PRO A 88 -11.25 5.57 -5.29
CA PRO A 88 -12.68 5.85 -5.40
C PRO A 88 -13.53 4.83 -4.63
N ALA A 89 -14.66 5.27 -4.07
CA ALA A 89 -15.58 4.41 -3.31
C ALA A 89 -16.07 3.21 -4.16
N GLY A 90 -16.02 2.02 -3.58
CA GLY A 90 -16.43 0.76 -4.21
C GLY A 90 -15.56 0.32 -5.39
N LYS A 91 -14.38 0.92 -5.61
CA LYS A 91 -13.51 0.63 -6.75
C LYS A 91 -12.19 0.00 -6.33
N SER A 92 -11.59 -0.70 -7.29
CA SER A 92 -10.24 -1.24 -7.17
C SER A 92 -9.26 -0.45 -8.01
N VAL A 93 -8.05 -0.27 -7.48
CA VAL A 93 -6.96 0.47 -8.14
C VAL A 93 -5.75 -0.45 -8.22
N PRO A 94 -5.35 -0.91 -9.43
CA PRO A 94 -4.22 -1.81 -9.59
C PRO A 94 -2.89 -1.04 -9.53
N LEU A 95 -1.91 -1.64 -8.87
CA LEU A 95 -0.51 -1.28 -8.95
C LEU A 95 0.17 -2.37 -9.79
N ALA A 96 0.43 -2.08 -11.07
CA ALA A 96 0.87 -3.06 -12.05
C ALA A 96 2.06 -2.53 -12.89
N PRO A 97 2.91 -3.43 -13.42
CA PRO A 97 3.99 -3.04 -14.32
C PRO A 97 3.47 -2.22 -15.50
N GLY A 98 4.15 -1.10 -15.81
CA GLY A 98 3.74 -0.19 -16.88
C GLY A 98 2.65 0.82 -16.49
N GLY A 99 2.20 0.83 -15.23
CA GLY A 99 1.31 1.84 -14.68
C GLY A 99 1.74 2.30 -13.29
N LEU A 100 0.81 2.36 -12.36
CA LEU A 100 1.06 2.69 -10.96
C LEU A 100 1.86 1.59 -10.26
N HIS A 101 2.80 1.97 -9.40
CA HIS A 101 3.62 1.03 -8.64
C HIS A 101 4.24 1.73 -7.43
N LEU A 102 4.77 0.94 -6.50
CA LEU A 102 5.64 1.43 -5.44
C LEU A 102 7.07 1.42 -5.95
N MET A 103 7.76 2.54 -5.79
CA MET A 103 9.21 2.59 -5.86
C MET A 103 9.74 2.39 -4.44
N LEU A 104 10.55 1.35 -4.24
CA LEU A 104 11.21 1.08 -2.96
C LEU A 104 12.70 1.27 -3.14
N MET A 105 13.30 2.15 -2.33
CA MET A 105 14.70 2.57 -2.47
C MET A 105 15.48 2.25 -1.20
N ASP A 106 16.80 2.10 -1.36
CA ASP A 106 17.74 1.94 -0.26
C ASP A 106 17.35 0.81 0.69
N ALA A 107 17.24 -0.40 0.12
CA ALA A 107 17.03 -1.61 0.91
C ALA A 107 18.15 -1.77 1.96
N THR A 108 17.75 -1.93 3.22
CA THR A 108 18.65 -2.13 4.37
C THR A 108 19.42 -3.46 4.31
N ALA A 109 18.91 -4.42 3.54
CA ALA A 109 19.55 -5.70 3.26
C ALA A 109 19.17 -6.21 1.86
N PRO A 110 19.97 -7.13 1.26
CA PRO A 110 19.61 -7.75 -0.02
C PRO A 110 18.27 -8.48 0.05
N LEU A 111 17.37 -8.18 -0.91
CA LEU A 111 16.09 -8.88 -1.04
C LEU A 111 16.32 -10.30 -1.56
N GLN A 112 15.93 -11.28 -0.77
CA GLN A 112 15.89 -12.67 -1.18
C GLN A 112 14.53 -13.03 -1.78
N GLU A 113 14.52 -13.99 -2.69
CA GLU A 113 13.27 -14.55 -3.22
C GLU A 113 12.47 -15.21 -2.10
N GLY A 114 11.17 -14.92 -2.03
CA GLY A 114 10.27 -15.34 -0.97
C GLY A 114 10.32 -14.47 0.30
N ALA A 115 11.16 -13.43 0.35
CA ALA A 115 11.20 -12.54 1.51
C ALA A 115 9.87 -11.78 1.68
N GLN A 116 9.40 -11.70 2.93
CA GLN A 116 8.18 -10.99 3.30
C GLN A 116 8.53 -9.56 3.74
N VAL A 117 8.10 -8.57 2.96
CA VAL A 117 8.36 -7.16 3.22
C VAL A 117 7.11 -6.49 3.77
N PRO A 118 7.09 -6.03 5.04
CA PRO A 118 5.98 -5.25 5.56
C PRO A 118 5.98 -3.85 4.96
N VAL A 119 4.79 -3.38 4.56
CA VAL A 119 4.55 -2.01 4.10
C VAL A 119 3.31 -1.45 4.80
N SER A 120 3.42 -0.22 5.30
CA SER A 120 2.29 0.57 5.78
C SER A 120 1.98 1.67 4.77
N PHE A 121 0.70 1.81 4.42
CA PHE A 121 0.20 2.92 3.63
C PHE A 121 -0.60 3.87 4.52
N THR A 122 -0.28 5.16 4.46
CA THR A 122 -0.99 6.19 5.21
C THR A 122 -2.09 6.79 4.35
N LEU A 123 -3.29 6.85 4.90
CA LEU A 123 -4.43 7.53 4.31
C LEU A 123 -4.39 9.03 4.63
N GLN A 124 -5.08 9.83 3.81
CA GLN A 124 -5.21 11.28 4.02
C GLN A 124 -5.78 11.67 5.41
N ASP A 125 -6.52 10.75 6.05
CA ASP A 125 -7.12 10.94 7.38
C ASP A 125 -6.20 10.46 8.53
N GLY A 126 -4.96 10.07 8.21
CA GLY A 126 -3.95 9.63 9.17
C GLY A 126 -4.02 8.15 9.54
N ARG A 127 -5.02 7.40 9.07
CA ARG A 127 -5.11 5.95 9.32
C ARG A 127 -4.09 5.18 8.48
N GLU A 128 -3.70 4.00 8.95
CA GLU A 128 -2.74 3.15 8.25
C GLU A 128 -3.36 1.83 7.76
N ILE A 129 -3.00 1.43 6.56
CA ILE A 129 -3.26 0.11 5.99
C ILE A 129 -1.96 -0.66 6.01
N LYS A 130 -1.94 -1.81 6.68
CA LYS A 130 -0.76 -2.69 6.73
C LYS A 130 -0.88 -3.78 5.68
N ALA A 131 0.20 -3.99 4.94
CA ALA A 131 0.33 -5.02 3.94
C ALA A 131 1.67 -5.74 4.09
N THR A 132 1.73 -6.94 3.53
CA THR A 132 2.99 -7.67 3.35
C THR A 132 3.12 -7.99 1.87
N LEU A 133 4.27 -7.65 1.28
CA LEU A 133 4.59 -7.99 -0.10
C LEU A 133 5.65 -9.07 -0.12
N GLU A 134 5.45 -10.09 -0.94
CA GLU A 134 6.43 -11.15 -1.15
C GLU A 134 7.41 -10.74 -2.27
N ALA A 135 8.71 -10.83 -2.00
CA ALA A 135 9.74 -10.54 -2.98
C ALA A 135 9.90 -11.71 -3.98
N ARG A 136 9.80 -11.42 -5.29
CA ARG A 136 9.83 -12.41 -6.37
C ARG A 136 10.64 -11.92 -7.56
N LYS A 137 11.25 -12.86 -8.30
CA LYS A 137 11.94 -12.52 -9.57
C LYS A 137 10.98 -12.22 -10.72
N ARG A 138 9.78 -12.81 -10.68
CA ARG A 138 8.72 -12.68 -11.70
C ARG A 138 7.35 -12.44 -11.06
N ALA A 139 6.39 -11.98 -11.86
CA ALA A 139 5.03 -11.76 -11.40
C ALA A 139 4.40 -13.09 -10.93
N PRO A 140 3.60 -13.10 -9.84
CA PRO A 140 2.81 -14.27 -9.46
C PRO A 140 1.94 -14.76 -10.62
N GLY A 141 1.98 -16.07 -10.91
CA GLY A 141 1.17 -16.68 -11.96
C GLY A 141 1.66 -16.47 -13.40
N SER A 142 2.90 -15.99 -13.58
CA SER A 142 3.60 -15.92 -14.88
C SER A 142 4.52 -17.11 -15.15
#